data_AF-A0A2S5GEW3-F1
#
_entry.id   AF-A0A2S5GEW3-F1
#
_cell.length_a   1.000
_cell.length_b   1.000
_cell.length_c   1.000
_cell.angle_alpha   90.00
_cell.angle_beta   90.00
_cell.angle_gamma   90.00
#
_symmetry.space_group_name_H-M   'P 1'
#
loop_
_entity.id
_entity.type
_entity.pdbx_description
1 polymer ?
#
loop_
_entity_poly.entity_id
_entity_poly.type
_entity_poly.pdbx_seq_one_letter_code
_entity_poly.pdbx_strand_id
1 'polypeptide(L)'
;MMDRTVKALAVLMCLLLSMAISPQAYAGSPQEITVTLEVIYEDGDKSVEEIVEHVEAMEDFWAKYHAWQLVNMSQEEVVFRLRAEEVSPLNVLSGYSKVSP
;
A
#
# COMPACT_ATOMS: atom_id res chain seq x y z
N MET A 1 23.76 34.08 23.30
CA MET A 1 24.89 34.03 22.37
C MET A 1 25.34 32.58 22.31
N MET A 2 24.82 31.80 21.36
CA MET A 2 25.13 30.37 21.26
C MET A 2 26.42 30.24 20.45
N ASP A 3 27.50 29.85 21.13
CA ASP A 3 28.87 30.00 20.63
C ASP A 3 29.13 29.21 19.35
N ARG A 4 29.92 29.82 18.46
CA ARG A 4 30.26 29.31 17.12
C ARG A 4 30.84 27.89 17.15
N THR A 5 31.43 27.50 18.27
CA THR A 5 31.97 26.16 18.55
C THR A 5 30.89 25.10 18.67
N VAL A 6 29.74 25.41 19.29
CA VAL A 6 28.61 24.47 19.44
C VAL A 6 27.95 24.19 18.08
N LYS A 7 27.81 25.22 17.24
CA LYS A 7 27.28 25.07 15.87
C LYS A 7 28.22 24.26 14.99
N ALA A 8 29.52 24.49 15.08
CA ALA A 8 30.52 23.72 14.33
C ALA A 8 30.54 22.24 14.75
N LEU A 9 30.44 21.95 16.05
CA LEU A 9 30.32 20.59 16.56
C LEU A 9 29.01 19.91 16.12
N ALA A 10 27.89 20.63 16.13
CA ALA A 10 26.61 20.08 15.68
C ALA A 10 26.65 19.72 14.18
N VAL A 11 27.25 20.55 13.34
CA VAL A 11 27.40 20.28 11.90
C VAL A 11 28.35 19.11 11.65
N LEU A 12 29.47 19.02 12.38
CA LEU A 12 30.40 17.90 12.28
C LEU A 12 29.75 16.58 12.74
N MET A 13 28.94 16.63 13.80
CA MET A 13 28.20 15.47 14.30
C MET A 13 27.14 14.99 13.29
N CYS A 14 26.44 15.92 12.62
CA CYS A 14 25.49 15.57 11.55
C CYS A 14 26.18 14.95 10.32
N LEU A 15 27.34 15.48 9.91
CA LEU A 15 28.12 14.93 8.79
C LEU A 15 28.66 13.52 9.09
N LEU A 16 29.09 13.27 10.34
CA LEU A 16 29.50 11.93 10.77
C LEU A 16 28.32 10.96 10.86
N LEU A 17 27.11 11.44 11.19
CA LEU A 17 25.90 10.61 11.23
C LEU A 17 25.47 10.15 9.83
N SER A 18 25.61 11.01 8.81
CA SER A 18 25.20 10.68 7.44
C SER A 18 26.05 9.60 6.76
N MET A 19 27.24 9.28 7.29
CA MET A 19 28.16 8.31 6.68
C MET A 19 27.96 6.88 7.21
N ALA A 20 27.15 6.69 8.26
CA ALA A 20 26.92 5.38 8.90
C ALA A 20 25.67 4.64 8.38
N ILE A 21 24.87 5.26 7.52
CA ILE A 21 23.66 4.65 6.96
C ILE A 21 24.04 3.96 5.64
N SER A 22 24.64 2.78 5.75
CA SER A 22 24.76 1.88 4.61
C SER A 22 23.35 1.41 4.21
N PRO A 23 22.97 1.39 2.93
CA PRO A 23 21.72 0.74 2.52
C PRO A 23 21.89 -0.76 2.78
N GLN A 24 21.42 -1.23 3.93
CA GLN A 24 21.28 -2.65 4.16
C GLN A 24 20.12 -3.10 3.28
N ALA A 25 20.43 -3.80 2.19
CA ALA A 25 19.44 -4.58 1.46
C ALA A 25 18.87 -5.60 2.44
N TYR A 26 17.67 -5.34 2.94
CA TYR A 26 16.93 -6.25 3.81
C TYR A 26 16.56 -7.45 2.95
N ALA A 27 17.46 -8.45 2.87
CA ALA A 27 17.15 -9.76 2.35
C ALA A 27 16.33 -10.51 3.41
N GLY A 28 15.09 -10.05 3.63
CA GLY A 28 14.10 -10.79 4.38
C GLY A 28 13.65 -11.99 3.56
N SER A 29 13.41 -13.12 4.21
CA SER A 29 12.70 -14.25 3.61
C SER A 29 11.39 -13.78 2.94
N PRO A 30 10.92 -14.43 1.85
CA PRO A 30 9.64 -14.09 1.23
C PRO A 30 8.56 -13.99 2.30
N GLN A 31 7.93 -12.82 2.40
CA GLN A 31 6.90 -12.57 3.40
C GLN A 31 5.55 -12.84 2.74
N GLU A 32 4.79 -13.77 3.31
CA GLU A 32 3.39 -13.94 2.95
C GLU A 32 2.59 -12.78 3.56
N ILE A 33 1.88 -12.03 2.72
CA ILE A 33 1.02 -10.92 3.12
C ILE A 33 -0.37 -11.17 2.55
N THR A 34 -1.38 -11.15 3.41
CA THR A 34 -2.78 -11.13 2.97
C THR A 34 -3.13 -9.72 2.52
N VAL A 35 -3.52 -9.58 1.26
CA VAL A 35 -3.94 -8.32 0.66
C VAL A 35 -5.44 -8.32 0.48
N THR A 36 -6.11 -7.38 1.14
CA THR A 36 -7.55 -7.15 1.01
C THR A 36 -7.78 -5.96 0.09
N LEU A 37 -8.39 -6.19 -1.07
CA LEU A 37 -8.73 -5.16 -2.05
C LEU A 37 -10.20 -4.78 -1.94
N GLU A 38 -10.47 -3.54 -1.57
CA GLU A 38 -11.82 -2.97 -1.53
C GLU A 38 -12.05 -2.06 -2.75
N VAL A 39 -13.06 -2.34 -3.56
CA VAL A 39 -13.52 -1.41 -4.61
C VAL A 39 -14.84 -0.81 -4.18
N ILE A 40 -14.90 0.52 -4.09
CA ILE A 40 -16.13 1.27 -3.82
C ILE A 40 -16.61 1.88 -5.13
N TYR A 41 -17.77 1.44 -5.60
CA TYR A 41 -18.40 1.91 -6.85
C TYR A 41 -19.18 3.22 -6.63
N GLU A 42 -19.59 3.86 -7.73
CA GLU A 42 -20.33 5.13 -7.68
C GLU A 42 -21.68 5.00 -6.94
N ASP A 43 -22.34 3.85 -7.07
CA ASP A 43 -23.61 3.52 -6.39
C ASP A 43 -23.45 3.22 -4.89
N GLY A 44 -22.21 3.21 -4.39
CA GLY A 44 -21.88 2.91 -3.00
C GLY A 44 -21.73 1.41 -2.70
N ASP A 45 -21.90 0.53 -3.69
CA ASP A 45 -21.61 -0.88 -3.52
C ASP A 45 -20.11 -1.10 -3.29
N LYS A 46 -19.80 -2.17 -2.55
CA LYS A 46 -18.44 -2.58 -2.22
C LYS A 46 -18.14 -3.98 -2.73
N SER A 47 -17.09 -4.12 -3.53
CA SER A 47 -16.46 -5.41 -3.82
C SER A 47 -15.25 -5.60 -2.92
N VAL A 48 -15.06 -6.82 -2.41
CA VAL A 48 -13.91 -7.20 -1.57
C VAL A 48 -13.28 -8.46 -2.15
N GLU A 49 -11.97 -8.44 -2.30
CA GLU A 49 -11.16 -9.59 -2.74
C GLU A 49 -9.97 -9.77 -1.79
N GLU A 50 -9.71 -11.00 -1.38
CA GLU A 50 -8.57 -11.36 -0.52
C GLU A 50 -7.56 -12.20 -1.32
N ILE A 51 -6.29 -11.79 -1.31
CA ILE A 51 -5.21 -12.41 -2.08
C ILE A 51 -4.03 -12.66 -1.14
N VAL A 52 -3.42 -13.85 -1.20
CA VAL A 52 -2.16 -14.13 -0.48
C VAL A 52 -0.99 -13.85 -1.42
N GLU A 53 -0.26 -12.78 -1.17
CA GLU A 53 0.91 -12.38 -1.95
C GLU A 53 2.19 -12.90 -1.28
N HIS A 54 3.10 -13.45 -2.10
CA HIS A 54 4.43 -13.82 -1.67
C HIS A 54 5.39 -12.69 -2.05
N VAL A 55 5.79 -11.87 -1.08
CA VAL A 55 6.58 -10.67 -1.32
C VAL A 55 8.07 -10.99 -1.30
N GLU A 56 8.69 -10.99 -2.49
CA GLU A 56 10.16 -11.11 -2.63
C GLU A 56 10.87 -9.78 -2.40
N ALA A 57 10.27 -8.68 -2.90
CA ALA A 57 10.78 -7.32 -2.74
C ALA A 57 9.62 -6.39 -2.36
N MET A 58 9.79 -5.70 -1.24
CA MET A 58 8.77 -4.77 -0.73
C MET A 58 8.53 -3.59 -1.68
N GLU A 59 9.55 -3.15 -2.43
CA GLU A 59 9.41 -2.10 -3.44
C GLU A 59 8.43 -2.50 -4.55
N ASP A 60 8.56 -3.73 -5.07
CA ASP A 60 7.67 -4.25 -6.10
C ASP A 60 6.25 -4.42 -5.59
N PHE A 61 6.09 -4.86 -4.33
CA PHE A 61 4.79 -4.94 -3.67
C PHE A 61 4.08 -3.57 -3.65
N TRP A 62 4.76 -2.51 -3.20
CA TRP A 62 4.15 -1.17 -3.18
C TRP A 62 3.92 -0.60 -4.59
N ALA A 63 4.81 -0.89 -5.54
CA ALA A 63 4.65 -0.45 -6.93
C ALA A 63 3.41 -1.07 -7.59
N LYS A 64 3.12 -2.35 -7.31
CA LYS A 64 1.92 -3.05 -7.80
C LYS A 64 0.62 -2.35 -7.41
N TYR A 65 0.55 -1.82 -6.19
CA TYR A 65 -0.63 -1.17 -5.64
C TYR A 65 -0.54 0.37 -5.60
N HIS A 66 0.34 1.00 -6.38
CA HIS A 66 0.58 2.45 -6.31
C HIS A 66 -0.66 3.32 -6.61
N ALA A 67 -1.60 2.81 -7.42
CA ALA A 67 -2.84 3.50 -7.75
C ALA A 67 -3.94 3.32 -6.69
N TRP A 68 -3.72 2.44 -5.71
CA TRP A 68 -4.66 2.13 -4.65
C TRP A 68 -4.40 2.98 -3.41
N GLN A 69 -5.46 3.30 -2.69
CA GLN A 69 -5.34 3.95 -1.39
C GLN A 69 -5.06 2.90 -0.31
N LEU A 70 -3.97 3.06 0.44
CA LEU A 70 -3.75 2.27 1.65
C LEU A 70 -4.74 2.70 2.74
N VAL A 71 -5.55 1.76 3.23
CA VAL A 71 -6.58 2.00 4.26
C VAL A 71 -6.12 1.48 5.62
N ASN A 72 -5.51 0.30 5.64
CA ASN A 72 -5.00 -0.34 6.86
C ASN A 72 -3.77 -1.19 6.53
N MET A 73 -2.89 -1.34 7.51
CA MET A 73 -1.72 -2.22 7.41
C MET A 73 -1.37 -2.77 8.79
N SER A 74 -1.15 -4.08 8.85
CA SER A 74 -0.57 -4.81 9.97
C SER A 74 0.68 -5.57 9.52
N GLN A 75 1.22 -6.46 10.36
CA GLN A 75 2.35 -7.31 9.96
C GLN A 75 1.97 -8.39 8.95
N GLU A 76 0.72 -8.84 8.94
CA GLU A 76 0.24 -9.98 8.15
C GLU A 76 -0.76 -9.56 7.08
N GLU A 77 -1.39 -8.40 7.21
CA GLU A 77 -2.46 -7.94 6.33
C GLU A 77 -2.26 -6.51 5.85
N VAL A 78 -2.55 -6.26 4.57
CA VAL A 78 -2.64 -4.92 3.97
C VAL A 78 -4.00 -4.75 3.32
N VAL A 79 -4.70 -3.66 3.66
CA VAL A 79 -6.00 -3.31 3.08
C VAL A 79 -5.83 -2.12 2.14
N PHE A 80 -6.09 -2.35 0.86
CA PHE A 80 -6.14 -1.32 -0.17
C PHE A 80 -7.57 -1.01 -0.58
N ARG A 81 -7.81 0.24 -0.98
CA ARG A 81 -9.09 0.68 -1.51
C ARG A 81 -8.95 1.46 -2.80
N LEU A 82 -9.82 1.18 -3.75
CA LEU A 82 -10.01 1.94 -4.97
C LEU A 82 -11.43 2.51 -5.00
N ARG A 83 -11.59 3.76 -5.47
CA ARG A 83 -12.91 4.27 -5.86
C ARG A 83 -13.05 4.12 -7.35
N ALA A 84 -14.07 3.39 -7.77
CA ALA A 84 -14.41 3.25 -9.18
C ALA A 84 -15.46 4.30 -9.55
N GLU A 85 -15.30 4.90 -10.73
CA GLU A 85 -16.29 5.84 -11.31
C GLU A 85 -17.40 5.10 -12.05
N GLU A 86 -17.41 3.76 -12.02
CA GLU A 86 -18.43 2.91 -12.63
C GLU A 86 -19.42 2.37 -11.58
N VAL A 87 -20.59 1.95 -12.06
CA VAL A 87 -21.64 1.28 -11.28
C VAL A 87 -21.31 -0.20 -11.13
N SER A 88 -21.68 -0.81 -10.00
CA SER A 88 -21.24 -2.16 -9.66
C SER A 88 -21.70 -3.23 -10.68
N PRO A 89 -20.86 -4.24 -11.01
CA PRO A 89 -21.23 -5.34 -11.90
C PRO A 89 -22.36 -6.24 -11.36
N LEU A 90 -22.55 -6.28 -10.04
CA LEU A 90 -23.61 -7.07 -9.39
C LEU A 90 -25.01 -6.59 -9.79
N ASN A 91 -25.13 -5.31 -10.19
CA ASN A 91 -26.35 -4.75 -10.72
C ASN A 91 -26.63 -5.14 -12.20
N VAL A 92 -25.69 -5.83 -12.86
CA VAL A 92 -25.83 -6.33 -14.24
C VAL A 92 -26.34 -7.78 -14.27
N LEU A 93 -26.07 -8.58 -13.23
CA LEU A 93 -26.51 -9.98 -13.13
C LEU A 93 -27.91 -10.17 -12.53
N SER A 94 -28.44 -9.16 -11.84
CA SER A 94 -29.84 -9.14 -11.37
C SER A 94 -30.84 -8.76 -12.48
N GLY A 95 -30.37 -8.60 -13.72
CA GLY A 95 -31.16 -8.48 -14.94
C GLY A 95 -31.97 -9.75 -15.24
N TYR A 96 -33.00 -9.99 -14.45
CA TYR A 96 -34.12 -10.89 -14.74
C TYR A 96 -34.91 -10.33 -15.93
N SER A 97 -34.34 -10.43 -17.14
CA SER A 97 -35.09 -10.13 -18.35
C SER A 97 -35.88 -11.38 -18.73
N LYS A 98 -37.14 -11.45 -18.27
CA LYS A 98 -38.10 -12.41 -18.82
C LYS A 98 -38.28 -12.10 -20.31
N VAL A 99 -37.76 -12.96 -21.17
CA VAL A 99 -38.38 -13.22 -22.48
C VAL A 99 -38.50 -14.73 -22.67
N SER A 100 -39.73 -15.21 -22.42
CA SER A 100 -40.19 -16.54 -22.82
C SER A 100 -40.48 -16.51 -24.32
N PRO A 101 -40.05 -17.50 -25.11
CA PRO A 101 -40.86 -18.04 -26.19
C PRO A 101 -41.90 -19.03 -25.66
#